data_AF-A0A2K9LKX6-F1
#
_entry.id   AF-A0A2K9LKX6-F1
#
_cell.length_a   1.000
_cell.length_b   1.000
_cell.length_c   1.000
_cell.angle_alpha   90.00
_cell.angle_beta   90.00
_cell.angle_gamma   90.00
#
_symmetry.space_group_name_H-M   'P 1'
#
loop_
_entity.id
_entity.type
_entity.pdbx_description
1 polymer ?
#
loop_
_entity_poly.entity_id
_entity_poly.type
_entity_poly.pdbx_seq_one_letter_code
_entity_poly.pdbx_strand_id
1 'polypeptide(L)'
;MRSALILLLSSVLSLGLIGCGGDLDDRGMVSIEILGNGSASVTGTDIDCPETCQREVVFTQLEVNSIANNSRTITVQANVDPDSELLGWLPTGRTFISNDTTVCESDPICQVRMQDTCGVVHYLPVACAANAINDLELRPVVMNTNSLIDWDRSGGYICVLQQPGEAQCWQSSAARYRNFEHTDTPSLINPTQVSVSWNYGCALDQTGVHCWSSEPDAIIAEPSILFGLSHVEQISVRIGYYGCALADGDVTCWQRKALAVTPSLNDPTNLRREGNSTCVDDGTEKVCWSFTAGEYVESRQPLIPTT
;
A
#
# COMPACT_ATOMS: atom_id res chain seq x y z
N MET A 1 -5.06 30.16 22.84
CA MET A 1 -4.64 28.76 22.66
C MET A 1 -5.17 28.36 21.29
N ARG A 2 -4.29 28.37 20.29
CA ARG A 2 -4.67 28.30 18.88
C ARG A 2 -4.81 26.83 18.48
N SER A 3 -6.00 26.43 18.05
CA SER A 3 -6.22 25.22 17.25
C SER A 3 -5.29 25.25 16.05
N ALA A 4 -4.41 24.25 15.95
CA ALA A 4 -3.70 23.95 14.73
C ALA A 4 -4.67 23.20 13.81
N LEU A 5 -5.44 23.97 13.06
CA LEU A 5 -6.13 23.49 11.86
C LEU A 5 -5.02 23.19 10.85
N ILE A 6 -4.73 21.91 10.60
CA ILE A 6 -3.85 21.49 9.51
C ILE A 6 -4.57 21.83 8.21
N LEU A 7 -4.28 23.02 7.69
CA LEU A 7 -4.68 23.46 6.36
C LEU A 7 -3.86 22.68 5.33
N LEU A 8 -4.41 21.59 4.81
CA LEU A 8 -3.94 21.01 3.56
C LEU A 8 -4.45 21.90 2.42
N LEU A 9 -3.57 22.77 1.93
CA LEU A 9 -3.78 23.58 0.73
C LEU A 9 -3.96 22.64 -0.48
N SER A 10 -5.21 22.43 -0.87
CA SER A 10 -5.58 21.83 -2.15
C SER A 10 -5.05 22.70 -3.29
N SER A 11 -3.95 22.25 -3.90
CA SER A 11 -3.35 22.85 -5.09
C SER A 11 -3.35 21.79 -6.19
N VAL A 12 -4.36 21.82 -7.06
CA VAL A 12 -4.44 20.95 -8.23
C VAL A 12 -3.70 21.63 -9.38
N LEU A 13 -2.63 21.01 -9.88
CA LEU A 13 -2.15 21.28 -11.24
C LEU A 13 -1.92 19.95 -11.95
N SER A 14 -2.78 19.69 -12.95
CA SER A 14 -2.71 18.52 -13.81
C SER A 14 -2.43 18.99 -15.23
N LEU A 15 -1.28 18.62 -15.77
CA LEU A 15 -1.00 18.68 -17.20
C LEU A 15 -0.50 17.31 -17.64
N GLY A 16 -1.22 16.70 -18.59
CA GLY A 16 -0.77 15.51 -19.30
C GLY A 16 -0.11 15.91 -20.61
N LEU A 17 0.76 15.04 -21.14
CA LEU A 17 1.22 15.15 -22.52
C LEU A 17 1.40 13.81 -23.21
N ILE A 18 1.22 13.91 -24.52
CA ILE A 18 1.05 12.87 -25.54
C ILE A 18 2.44 12.39 -25.97
N GLY A 19 2.63 11.07 -25.95
CA GLY A 19 3.79 10.43 -26.58
C GLY A 19 3.33 9.30 -27.49
N CYS A 20 2.88 9.63 -28.70
CA CYS A 20 2.85 8.72 -29.86
C CYS A 20 2.53 9.55 -31.11
N GLY A 21 3.53 9.88 -31.92
CA GLY A 21 3.26 10.33 -33.29
C GLY A 21 4.40 11.06 -33.99
N GLY A 22 5.05 10.37 -34.92
CA GLY A 22 5.43 10.87 -36.25
C GLY A 22 6.51 11.95 -36.39
N ASP A 23 6.79 12.75 -35.37
CA ASP A 23 7.84 13.78 -35.36
C ASP A 23 8.71 13.58 -34.11
N LEU A 24 9.98 13.25 -34.37
CA LEU A 24 10.98 12.76 -33.42
C LEU A 24 11.50 13.86 -32.47
N ASP A 25 10.65 14.37 -31.59
CA ASP A 25 11.08 14.87 -30.28
C ASP A 25 10.84 13.73 -29.28
N ASP A 26 11.74 12.72 -29.30
CA ASP A 26 11.73 11.54 -28.40
C ASP A 26 12.04 11.96 -26.95
N ARG A 27 11.12 12.71 -26.33
CA ARG A 27 11.23 13.19 -24.95
C ARG A 27 10.33 12.36 -24.06
N GLY A 28 10.96 11.50 -23.25
CA GLY A 28 10.30 10.95 -22.06
C GLY A 28 10.28 12.02 -20.97
N MET A 29 9.13 12.20 -20.30
CA MET A 29 9.00 13.09 -19.16
C MET A 29 8.56 12.27 -17.95
N VAL A 30 9.26 12.46 -16.83
CA VAL A 30 8.85 11.90 -15.52
C VAL A 30 8.57 13.06 -14.59
N SER A 31 7.34 13.15 -14.09
CA SER A 31 6.97 14.08 -13.02
C SER A 31 7.11 13.36 -11.69
N ILE A 32 8.03 13.81 -10.83
CA ILE A 32 8.17 13.32 -9.45
C ILE A 32 7.55 14.36 -8.52
N GLU A 33 6.53 13.97 -7.76
CA GLU A 33 5.99 14.75 -6.65
C GLU A 33 6.43 14.10 -5.34
N ILE A 34 7.19 14.84 -4.53
CA ILE A 34 7.61 14.42 -3.19
C ILE A 34 6.76 15.19 -2.20
N LEU A 35 6.05 14.50 -1.29
CA LEU A 35 5.38 15.13 -0.16
C LEU A 35 6.22 14.98 1.12
N GLY A 36 6.34 16.06 1.89
CA GLY A 36 7.20 16.11 3.07
C GLY A 36 8.66 16.46 2.73
N ASN A 37 9.59 16.10 3.61
CA ASN A 37 11.03 16.24 3.39
C ASN A 37 11.55 14.99 2.66
N GLY A 38 12.22 15.15 1.52
CA GLY A 38 12.74 14.01 0.75
C GLY A 38 13.69 14.43 -0.38
N SER A 39 14.45 13.48 -0.89
CA SER A 39 15.33 13.69 -2.04
C SER A 39 15.19 12.54 -3.02
N ALA A 40 15.58 12.73 -4.27
CA ALA A 40 15.59 11.70 -5.28
C ALA A 40 16.83 11.85 -6.16
N SER A 41 17.29 10.76 -6.75
CA SER A 41 18.31 10.75 -7.78
C SER A 41 17.82 9.90 -8.94
N VAL A 42 17.74 10.51 -10.12
CA VAL A 42 17.49 9.82 -11.38
C VAL A 42 18.83 9.74 -12.08
N THR A 43 19.30 8.57 -12.54
CA THR A 43 20.66 8.36 -13.09
C THR A 43 21.23 9.60 -13.81
N GLY A 44 22.10 10.36 -13.12
CA GLY A 44 22.75 11.58 -13.63
C GLY A 44 22.11 12.93 -13.25
N THR A 45 21.06 12.96 -12.43
CA THR A 45 20.40 14.18 -11.94
C THR A 45 19.89 13.96 -10.52
N ASP A 46 20.51 14.64 -9.56
CA ASP A 46 20.04 14.70 -8.18
C ASP A 46 18.93 15.75 -8.06
N ILE A 47 17.85 15.37 -7.40
CA ILE A 47 16.64 16.15 -7.15
C ILE A 47 16.49 16.27 -5.64
N ASP A 48 16.81 17.43 -5.08
CA ASP A 48 16.63 17.68 -3.65
C ASP A 48 15.35 18.48 -3.40
N CYS A 49 14.53 18.01 -2.46
CA CYS A 49 13.22 18.58 -2.13
C CYS A 49 13.03 18.72 -0.61
N PRO A 50 13.53 19.83 -0.03
CA PRO A 50 13.43 20.06 1.41
C PRO A 50 11.98 20.26 1.90
N GLU A 51 11.06 20.51 0.97
CA GLU A 51 9.62 20.58 1.17
C GLU A 51 8.91 19.95 -0.05
N THR A 52 7.58 19.97 -0.03
CA THR A 52 6.78 19.43 -1.12
C THR A 52 7.16 20.06 -2.47
N CYS A 53 7.54 19.24 -3.44
CA CYS A 53 8.03 19.70 -4.73
C CYS A 53 7.48 18.83 -5.86
N GLN A 54 7.34 19.41 -7.06
CA GLN A 54 7.13 18.67 -8.30
C GLN A 54 8.29 18.95 -9.26
N ARG A 55 8.88 17.90 -9.83
CA ARG A 55 9.99 18.02 -10.79
C ARG A 55 9.73 17.20 -12.04
N GLU A 56 9.90 17.84 -13.19
CA GLU A 56 9.89 17.19 -14.48
C GLU A 56 11.32 16.85 -14.90
N VAL A 57 11.58 15.56 -15.11
CA VAL A 57 12.84 15.08 -15.67
C VAL A 57 12.61 14.77 -17.14
N VAL A 58 13.26 15.54 -18.01
CA VAL A 58 13.20 15.37 -19.46
C VAL A 58 14.41 14.58 -19.92
N PHE A 59 14.18 13.46 -20.62
CA PHE A 59 15.24 12.67 -21.21
C PHE A 59 15.37 13.00 -22.70
N THR A 60 16.58 13.32 -23.15
CA THR A 60 16.89 13.47 -24.57
C THR A 60 17.52 12.18 -25.07
N GLN A 61 16.97 11.63 -26.17
CA GLN A 61 17.54 10.57 -27.00
C GLN A 61 17.29 9.13 -26.48
N LEU A 62 16.35 8.44 -27.13
CA LEU A 62 16.30 6.97 -27.15
C LEU A 62 17.37 6.51 -28.15
N GLU A 63 18.31 5.66 -27.74
CA GLU A 63 19.26 5.06 -28.70
C GLU A 63 18.51 4.07 -29.60
N VAL A 64 18.09 4.54 -30.78
CA VAL A 64 17.24 3.81 -31.74
C VAL A 64 17.97 2.64 -32.44
N ASN A 65 19.24 2.40 -32.11
CA ASN A 65 20.10 1.51 -32.93
C ASN A 65 20.15 0.05 -32.47
N SER A 66 19.35 -0.37 -31.49
CA SER A 66 19.18 -1.80 -31.24
C SER A 66 17.83 -2.09 -30.61
N ILE A 67 17.30 -3.28 -30.88
CA ILE A 67 16.25 -3.92 -30.08
C ILE A 67 16.86 -4.21 -28.70
N ALA A 68 17.10 -3.16 -27.92
CA ALA A 68 17.67 -3.23 -26.59
C ALA A 68 16.54 -2.99 -25.59
N ASN A 69 16.39 -3.94 -24.66
CA ASN A 69 15.68 -3.70 -23.41
C ASN A 69 16.53 -2.72 -22.60
N ASN A 70 16.40 -1.44 -22.89
CA ASN A 70 16.96 -0.40 -22.05
C ASN A 70 16.08 -0.30 -20.80
N SER A 71 16.72 -0.34 -19.64
CA SER A 71 16.04 -0.07 -18.38
C SER A 71 16.73 1.06 -17.66
N ARG A 72 15.96 2.04 -17.20
CA ARG A 72 16.44 3.15 -16.38
C ARG A 72 15.94 2.97 -14.97
N THR A 73 16.75 3.32 -13.98
CA THR A 73 16.35 3.26 -12.56
C THR A 73 16.25 4.66 -12.00
N ILE A 74 15.11 4.96 -11.40
CA ILE A 74 14.88 6.15 -10.58
C ILE A 74 15.06 5.73 -9.12
N THR A 75 15.94 6.40 -8.40
CA THR A 75 16.11 6.19 -6.96
C THR A 75 15.47 7.35 -6.22
N VAL A 76 14.56 7.08 -5.31
CA VAL A 76 13.94 8.09 -4.45
C VAL A 76 14.28 7.77 -3.00
N GLN A 77 14.70 8.77 -2.24
CA GLN A 77 15.06 8.65 -0.84
C GLN A 77 14.13 9.50 0.04
N ALA A 78 13.41 8.86 0.95
CA ALA A 78 12.68 9.58 1.99
C ALA A 78 13.67 10.14 3.03
N ASN A 79 13.54 11.42 3.36
CA ASN A 79 14.29 12.02 4.47
C ASN A 79 13.40 11.96 5.71
N VAL A 80 13.77 11.13 6.67
CA VAL A 80 12.98 10.90 7.88
C VAL A 80 13.63 11.62 9.06
N ASP A 81 12.85 12.42 9.78
CA ASP A 81 13.32 13.10 10.99
C ASP A 81 13.64 12.06 12.10
N PRO A 82 14.56 12.35 13.04
CA PRO A 82 15.00 11.38 14.05
C PRO A 82 13.89 10.85 14.98
N ASP A 83 12.79 11.58 15.12
CA ASP A 83 11.63 11.22 15.94
C ASP A 83 10.49 10.60 15.12
N SER A 84 10.74 10.32 13.85
CA SER A 84 9.75 9.81 12.91
C SER A 84 10.21 8.48 12.29
N GLU A 85 9.24 7.74 11.76
CA GLU A 85 9.46 6.47 11.07
C GLU A 85 8.81 6.52 9.69
N LEU A 86 9.49 5.95 8.68
CA LEU A 86 8.89 5.71 7.38
C LEU A 86 8.12 4.39 7.41
N LEU A 87 6.80 4.48 7.25
CA LEU A 87 5.92 3.32 7.20
C LEU A 87 5.86 2.70 5.79
N GLY A 88 6.22 3.48 4.79
CA GLY A 88 6.43 3.01 3.42
C GLY A 88 6.07 4.06 2.39
N TRP A 89 5.91 3.60 1.15
CA TRP A 89 5.61 4.45 0.00
C TRP A 89 4.21 4.17 -0.53
N LEU A 90 3.51 5.24 -0.92
CA LEU A 90 2.27 5.18 -1.68
C LEU A 90 2.57 5.57 -3.14
N PRO A 91 2.76 4.57 -4.03
CA PRO A 91 2.87 4.83 -5.45
C PRO A 91 1.48 5.08 -6.06
N THR A 92 1.35 6.12 -6.89
CA THR A 92 0.22 6.30 -7.81
C THR A 92 0.73 6.39 -9.24
N GLY A 93 -0.11 6.02 -10.22
CA GLY A 93 0.27 6.03 -11.63
C GLY A 93 -0.22 4.79 -12.37
N ARG A 94 -0.85 5.01 -13.52
CA ARG A 94 -1.52 3.96 -14.30
C ARG A 94 -0.57 3.39 -15.34
N THR A 95 0.47 2.68 -14.92
CA THR A 95 1.24 1.86 -15.85
C THR A 95 2.13 0.91 -15.10
N PHE A 96 2.00 -0.37 -15.45
CA PHE A 96 2.83 -1.50 -15.06
C PHE A 96 4.26 -1.08 -14.70
N ILE A 97 4.46 -0.73 -13.43
CA ILE A 97 5.67 -1.09 -12.71
C ILE A 97 5.81 -2.57 -13.04
N SER A 98 7.00 -2.99 -13.47
CA SER A 98 7.35 -4.40 -13.65
C SER A 98 6.57 -5.31 -12.69
N ASN A 99 6.28 -6.56 -13.06
CA ASN A 99 5.63 -7.55 -12.16
C ASN A 99 6.24 -7.62 -10.73
N ASP A 100 7.40 -7.00 -10.53
CA ASP A 100 7.91 -6.55 -9.26
C ASP A 100 7.08 -5.40 -8.62
N THR A 101 6.04 -5.77 -7.87
CA THR A 101 5.25 -4.85 -7.02
C THR A 101 5.95 -4.52 -5.69
N THR A 102 7.20 -4.96 -5.48
CA THR A 102 7.95 -4.81 -4.22
C THR A 102 8.85 -3.57 -4.20
N VAL A 103 8.76 -2.77 -5.26
CA VAL A 103 9.77 -1.78 -5.63
C VAL A 103 9.96 -0.64 -4.62
N CYS A 104 8.99 -0.39 -3.72
CA CYS A 104 9.09 0.63 -2.68
C CYS A 104 8.33 0.16 -1.43
N GLU A 105 8.90 -0.80 -0.69
CA GLU A 105 8.31 -1.31 0.55
C GLU A 105 8.54 -0.36 1.74
N SER A 106 9.30 -0.77 2.74
CA SER A 106 9.62 0.03 3.94
C SER A 106 11.03 0.62 3.88
N ASP A 107 11.77 0.34 2.80
CA ASP A 107 13.11 0.90 2.61
C ASP A 107 12.98 2.43 2.36
N PRO A 108 13.73 3.27 3.09
CA PRO A 108 13.83 4.69 2.76
C PRO A 108 14.33 4.94 1.34
N ILE A 109 14.97 3.97 0.69
CA ILE A 109 15.40 4.03 -0.70
C ILE A 109 14.46 3.18 -1.58
N CYS A 110 13.69 3.87 -2.42
CA CYS A 110 12.73 3.32 -3.39
C CYS A 110 13.35 3.33 -4.79
N GLN A 111 13.53 2.16 -5.43
CA GLN A 111 14.24 2.02 -6.71
C GLN A 111 13.31 1.63 -7.85
N VAL A 112 12.71 2.61 -8.52
CA VAL A 112 11.78 2.35 -9.62
C VAL A 112 12.51 2.06 -10.93
N ARG A 113 12.36 0.84 -11.44
CA ARG A 113 12.92 0.43 -12.73
C ARG A 113 11.91 0.63 -13.85
N MET A 114 12.25 1.50 -14.79
CA MET A 114 11.53 1.74 -16.03
C MET A 114 12.07 0.83 -17.13
N GLN A 115 11.21 0.22 -17.93
CA GLN A 115 11.60 -0.56 -19.12
C GLN A 115 11.11 0.13 -20.40
N ASP A 116 12.04 0.42 -21.30
CA ASP A 116 11.74 0.94 -22.62
C ASP A 116 11.50 -0.26 -23.56
N THR A 117 10.34 -0.33 -24.26
CA THR A 117 10.05 -1.42 -25.21
C THR A 117 9.97 -0.90 -26.63
N CYS A 118 11.08 -0.95 -27.37
CA CYS A 118 11.09 -0.55 -28.78
C CYS A 118 10.73 -1.75 -29.67
N GLY A 119 9.71 -1.60 -30.53
CA GLY A 119 9.29 -2.62 -31.49
C GLY A 119 9.51 -2.17 -32.93
N VAL A 120 10.11 -3.04 -33.76
CA VAL A 120 10.14 -2.83 -35.21
C VAL A 120 8.91 -3.52 -35.81
N VAL A 121 7.97 -2.73 -36.33
CA VAL A 121 6.83 -3.27 -37.09
C VAL A 121 7.25 -3.31 -38.56
N HIS A 122 7.25 -4.49 -39.18
CA HIS A 122 7.52 -4.60 -40.62
C HIS A 122 6.56 -3.67 -41.40
N TYR A 123 7.13 -2.79 -42.23
CA TYR A 123 6.49 -1.76 -43.09
C TYR A 123 6.17 -0.37 -42.49
N LEU A 124 6.55 -0.06 -41.24
CA LEU A 124 6.42 1.29 -40.66
C LEU A 124 7.75 1.80 -40.06
N PRO A 125 7.95 3.12 -39.87
CA PRO A 125 9.07 3.63 -39.07
C PRO A 125 9.07 3.00 -37.67
N VAL A 126 10.25 2.89 -37.05
CA VAL A 126 10.43 2.33 -35.69
C VAL A 126 9.39 2.96 -34.76
N ALA A 127 8.54 2.13 -34.15
CA ALA A 127 7.58 2.58 -33.15
C ALA A 127 8.17 2.24 -31.78
N CYS A 128 8.69 3.26 -31.11
CA CYS A 128 9.08 3.15 -29.72
C CYS A 128 7.81 3.27 -28.86
N ALA A 129 7.38 2.18 -28.25
CA ALA A 129 6.48 2.24 -27.11
C ALA A 129 7.35 2.15 -25.86
N ALA A 130 7.77 3.29 -25.31
CA ALA A 130 8.10 3.25 -23.88
C ALA A 130 6.88 2.60 -23.20
N ASN A 131 7.07 1.60 -22.33
CA ASN A 131 6.00 1.26 -21.40
C ASN A 131 5.88 2.48 -20.50
N ALA A 132 5.12 3.44 -21.00
CA ALA A 132 5.24 4.82 -20.62
C ALA A 132 4.74 4.90 -19.20
N ILE A 133 5.67 5.08 -18.25
CA ILE A 133 5.28 5.45 -16.90
C ILE A 133 4.70 6.85 -17.00
N ASN A 134 3.40 6.90 -17.30
CA ASN A 134 2.66 8.13 -17.41
C ASN A 134 2.29 8.51 -15.98
N ASP A 135 2.95 9.56 -15.46
CA ASP A 135 2.66 10.18 -14.18
C ASP A 135 2.86 9.22 -12.97
N LEU A 136 4.12 8.90 -12.63
CA LEU A 136 4.46 8.20 -11.39
C LEU A 136 4.56 9.19 -10.24
N GLU A 137 3.69 9.00 -9.26
CA GLU A 137 3.73 9.73 -8.00
C GLU A 137 4.26 8.81 -6.90
N LEU A 138 5.18 9.30 -6.06
CA LEU A 138 5.73 8.53 -4.94
C LEU A 138 5.61 9.35 -3.67
N ARG A 139 4.69 8.95 -2.78
CA ARG A 139 4.51 9.64 -1.50
C ARG A 139 5.07 8.82 -0.34
N PRO A 140 6.08 9.32 0.39
CA PRO A 140 6.49 8.67 1.63
C PRO A 140 5.44 8.90 2.71
N VAL A 141 5.11 7.85 3.46
CA VAL A 141 4.25 7.94 4.64
C VAL A 141 5.14 7.95 5.87
N VAL A 142 5.37 9.14 6.41
CA VAL A 142 6.23 9.37 7.57
C VAL A 142 5.39 9.78 8.76
N MET A 143 5.58 9.10 9.89
CA MET A 143 4.79 9.31 11.09
C MET A 143 5.67 9.58 12.30
N ASN A 144 5.23 10.47 13.19
CA ASN A 144 5.92 10.72 14.45
C ASN A 144 5.71 9.54 15.41
N THR A 145 6.82 8.94 15.84
CA THR A 145 6.83 7.73 16.67
C THR A 145 6.17 7.91 18.03
N ASN A 146 6.16 9.14 18.58
CA ASN A 146 5.53 9.41 19.88
C ASN A 146 4.00 9.39 19.82
N SER A 147 3.43 9.54 18.62
CA SER A 147 1.98 9.61 18.40
C SER A 147 1.41 8.34 17.77
N LEU A 148 2.26 7.46 17.24
CA LEU A 148 1.87 6.26 16.52
C LEU A 148 1.40 5.19 17.51
N ILE A 149 0.18 4.68 17.31
CA ILE A 149 -0.40 3.59 18.10
C ILE A 149 -0.16 2.27 17.37
N ASP A 150 -0.58 2.19 16.11
CA ASP A 150 -0.43 1.01 15.25
C ASP A 150 -0.52 1.43 13.77
N TRP A 151 -0.15 0.56 12.85
CA TRP A 151 -0.31 0.78 11.41
C TRP A 151 -0.26 -0.56 10.65
N ASP A 152 -0.94 -0.61 9.50
CA ASP A 152 -0.87 -1.77 8.60
C ASP A 152 -0.90 -1.33 7.13
N ARG A 153 -0.37 -2.18 6.26
CA ARG A 153 -0.25 -1.95 4.82
C ARG A 153 -0.42 -3.23 4.01
N SER A 154 -1.09 -3.11 2.86
CA SER A 154 -1.24 -4.21 1.92
C SER A 154 -1.47 -3.69 0.52
N GLY A 155 -0.54 -3.99 -0.38
CA GLY A 155 -0.52 -3.40 -1.72
C GLY A 155 -0.39 -1.88 -1.63
N GLY A 156 -1.25 -1.16 -2.36
CA GLY A 156 -1.30 0.31 -2.36
C GLY A 156 -2.17 0.92 -1.26
N TYR A 157 -2.52 0.17 -0.20
CA TYR A 157 -3.34 0.64 0.90
C TYR A 157 -2.55 0.63 2.20
N ILE A 158 -2.51 1.79 2.87
CA ILE A 158 -1.87 1.96 4.17
C ILE A 158 -2.83 2.69 5.11
N CYS A 159 -2.87 2.24 6.36
CA CYS A 159 -3.57 2.94 7.41
C CYS A 159 -2.67 3.10 8.61
N VAL A 160 -2.79 4.24 9.26
CA VAL A 160 -2.11 4.57 10.51
C VAL A 160 -3.14 4.87 11.56
N LEU A 161 -2.84 4.45 12.77
CA LEU A 161 -3.59 4.76 13.97
C LEU A 161 -2.74 5.67 14.84
N GLN A 162 -3.20 6.89 15.07
CA GLN A 162 -2.47 7.88 15.87
C GLN A 162 -3.26 8.31 17.09
N GLN A 163 -2.55 8.75 18.13
CA GLN A 163 -3.16 9.49 19.24
C GLN A 163 -3.87 10.75 18.71
N PRO A 164 -5.11 11.03 19.13
CA PRO A 164 -5.85 10.45 20.27
C PRO A 164 -6.77 9.25 19.94
N GLY A 165 -6.53 8.51 18.86
CA GLY A 165 -7.32 7.36 18.43
C GLY A 165 -7.96 7.53 17.05
N GLU A 166 -7.36 8.33 16.17
CA GLU A 166 -7.85 8.52 14.81
C GLU A 166 -7.14 7.56 13.85
N ALA A 167 -7.93 6.82 13.08
CA ALA A 167 -7.44 6.01 11.97
C ALA A 167 -7.46 6.86 10.69
N GLN A 168 -6.29 7.02 10.07
CA GLN A 168 -6.13 7.68 8.77
C GLN A 168 -5.65 6.67 7.75
N CYS A 169 -6.36 6.60 6.63
CA CYS A 169 -6.18 5.55 5.63
C CYS A 169 -6.03 6.15 4.23
N TRP A 170 -5.04 5.67 3.48
CA TRP A 170 -4.75 6.12 2.13
C TRP A 170 -4.62 4.94 1.19
N GLN A 171 -5.37 4.97 0.09
CA GLN A 171 -5.32 3.98 -0.99
C GLN A 171 -4.91 4.63 -2.31
N SER A 172 -4.21 3.88 -3.16
CA SER A 172 -4.09 4.20 -4.58
C SER A 172 -5.32 3.70 -5.34
N SER A 173 -6.17 4.61 -5.85
CA SER A 173 -7.33 4.22 -6.66
C SER A 173 -6.98 4.17 -8.16
N ALA A 174 -7.31 3.07 -8.83
CA ALA A 174 -7.09 2.92 -10.27
C ALA A 174 -8.08 3.76 -11.12
N ALA A 175 -9.16 4.27 -10.52
CA ALA A 175 -10.32 4.76 -11.24
C ALA A 175 -10.38 6.28 -11.45
N ARG A 176 -9.72 7.10 -10.63
CA ARG A 176 -9.72 8.56 -10.81
C ARG A 176 -8.38 9.18 -10.48
N TYR A 177 -7.70 9.56 -11.55
CA TYR A 177 -6.48 10.34 -11.62
C TYR A 177 -6.21 11.25 -10.40
N ARG A 178 -5.02 11.08 -9.81
CA ARG A 178 -4.28 12.08 -9.00
C ARG A 178 -4.87 12.51 -7.65
N ASN A 179 -5.85 11.79 -7.09
CA ASN A 179 -6.37 12.14 -5.77
C ASN A 179 -6.11 11.05 -4.73
N PHE A 180 -5.59 11.49 -3.58
CA PHE A 180 -5.48 10.71 -2.36
C PHE A 180 -6.86 10.58 -1.79
N GLU A 181 -7.44 9.39 -1.91
CA GLU A 181 -8.74 9.13 -1.30
C GLU A 181 -8.49 8.72 0.14
N HIS A 182 -8.82 9.64 1.05
CA HIS A 182 -9.05 9.27 2.43
C HIS A 182 -10.20 8.30 2.46
N THR A 183 -10.02 7.14 3.07
CA THR A 183 -11.16 6.25 3.33
C THR A 183 -11.87 6.77 4.57
N ASP A 184 -13.18 6.97 4.50
CA ASP A 184 -13.96 7.32 5.69
C ASP A 184 -13.85 6.18 6.70
N THR A 185 -13.23 6.47 7.85
CA THR A 185 -13.10 5.54 8.98
C THR A 185 -14.23 5.77 9.97
N PRO A 186 -14.71 4.72 10.65
CA PRO A 186 -15.70 4.87 11.71
C PRO A 186 -15.11 5.65 12.89
N SER A 187 -15.97 6.20 13.75
CA SER A 187 -15.52 6.74 15.03
C SER A 187 -15.06 5.59 15.94
N LEU A 188 -13.81 5.64 16.39
CA LEU A 188 -13.19 4.62 17.25
C LEU A 188 -13.00 5.16 18.68
N ILE A 189 -13.03 4.26 19.67
CA ILE A 189 -12.87 4.57 21.09
C ILE A 189 -11.62 3.89 21.64
N ASN A 190 -10.56 4.68 21.86
CA ASN A 190 -9.24 4.19 22.30
C ASN A 190 -8.77 2.97 21.51
N PRO A 191 -8.67 3.08 20.17
CA PRO A 191 -8.28 1.97 19.33
C PRO A 191 -6.86 1.52 19.62
N THR A 192 -6.61 0.23 19.44
CA THR A 192 -5.33 -0.40 19.77
C THR A 192 -4.69 -1.13 18.59
N GLN A 193 -5.47 -1.43 17.54
CA GLN A 193 -4.96 -2.13 16.37
C GLN A 193 -5.69 -1.70 15.10
N VAL A 194 -4.99 -1.72 13.96
CA VAL A 194 -5.56 -1.59 12.62
C VAL A 194 -5.01 -2.69 11.71
N SER A 195 -5.85 -3.26 10.84
CA SER A 195 -5.40 -4.17 9.80
C SER A 195 -6.16 -3.94 8.50
N VAL A 196 -5.44 -3.86 7.37
CA VAL A 196 -5.99 -3.43 6.09
C VAL A 196 -5.52 -4.26 4.90
N SER A 197 -6.40 -4.41 3.91
CA SER A 197 -6.09 -5.02 2.62
C SER A 197 -6.84 -4.38 1.47
N TRP A 198 -6.11 -3.92 0.45
CA TRP A 198 -6.64 -3.30 -0.77
C TRP A 198 -7.63 -2.14 -0.53
N ASN A 199 -8.91 -2.41 -0.38
CA ASN A 199 -9.96 -1.40 -0.18
C ASN A 199 -10.83 -1.71 1.05
N TYR A 200 -10.33 -2.56 1.94
CA TYR A 200 -11.00 -3.07 3.12
C TYR A 200 -10.08 -2.93 4.33
N GLY A 201 -10.60 -2.41 5.44
CA GLY A 201 -9.85 -2.26 6.68
C GLY A 201 -10.70 -2.57 7.88
N CYS A 202 -10.08 -3.01 8.96
CA CYS A 202 -10.69 -3.12 10.26
C CYS A 202 -9.78 -2.53 11.33
N ALA A 203 -10.38 -1.99 12.38
CA ALA A 203 -9.70 -1.57 13.59
C ALA A 203 -10.29 -2.30 14.80
N LEU A 204 -9.45 -2.54 15.79
CA LEU A 204 -9.84 -3.01 17.11
C LEU A 204 -9.85 -1.81 18.05
N ASP A 205 -10.98 -1.61 18.72
CA ASP A 205 -11.14 -0.62 19.77
C ASP A 205 -11.73 -1.22 21.05
N GLN A 206 -12.00 -0.38 22.05
CA GLN A 206 -12.54 -0.83 23.34
C GLN A 206 -13.90 -1.51 23.27
N THR A 207 -14.66 -1.30 22.20
CA THR A 207 -16.01 -1.84 21.99
C THR A 207 -16.02 -3.05 21.06
N GLY A 208 -14.98 -3.23 20.24
CA GLY A 208 -14.79 -4.42 19.42
C GLY A 208 -14.12 -4.13 18.09
N VAL A 209 -14.44 -4.95 17.09
CA VAL A 209 -13.91 -4.82 15.73
C VAL A 209 -14.84 -3.97 14.88
N HIS A 210 -14.29 -2.92 14.28
CA HIS A 210 -14.97 -2.03 13.35
C HIS A 210 -14.32 -2.13 11.97
N CYS A 211 -15.09 -2.47 10.94
CA CYS A 211 -14.61 -2.64 9.59
C CYS A 211 -15.24 -1.65 8.61
N TRP A 212 -14.46 -1.21 7.63
CA TRP A 212 -14.87 -0.28 6.57
C TRP A 212 -14.36 -0.75 5.21
N SER A 213 -15.03 -0.27 4.16
CA SER A 213 -14.68 -0.57 2.77
C SER A 213 -15.26 0.49 1.84
N SER A 214 -14.69 0.65 0.65
CA SER A 214 -15.30 1.42 -0.44
C SER A 214 -16.60 0.80 -0.97
N GLU A 215 -16.84 -0.49 -0.65
CA GLU A 215 -18.09 -1.21 -0.88
C GLU A 215 -18.72 -1.62 0.48
N PRO A 216 -19.29 -0.68 1.25
CA PRO A 216 -19.79 -0.96 2.61
C PRO A 216 -20.90 -2.03 2.62
N ASP A 217 -21.71 -2.11 1.55
CA ASP A 217 -22.74 -3.13 1.40
C ASP A 217 -22.20 -4.55 1.18
N ALA A 218 -20.91 -4.70 0.86
CA ALA A 218 -20.29 -6.00 0.66
C ALA A 218 -19.77 -6.63 1.96
N ILE A 219 -19.68 -5.87 3.04
CA ILE A 219 -19.04 -6.29 4.30
C ILE A 219 -20.00 -6.21 5.50
N ILE A 220 -19.52 -6.66 6.65
CA ILE A 220 -20.11 -6.38 7.97
C ILE A 220 -19.26 -5.29 8.60
N ALA A 221 -19.88 -4.18 9.01
CA ALA A 221 -19.17 -3.09 9.69
C ALA A 221 -18.78 -3.46 11.13
N GLU A 222 -19.58 -4.29 11.81
CA GLU A 222 -19.40 -4.63 13.22
C GLU A 222 -19.37 -6.15 13.45
N PRO A 223 -18.27 -6.87 13.09
CA PRO A 223 -18.19 -8.32 13.25
C PRO A 223 -18.36 -8.80 14.69
N SER A 224 -17.87 -8.03 15.67
CA SER A 224 -17.99 -8.38 17.09
C SER A 224 -19.44 -8.51 17.53
N ILE A 225 -20.31 -7.62 17.07
CA ILE A 225 -21.74 -7.67 17.41
C ILE A 225 -22.42 -8.86 16.72
N LEU A 226 -22.13 -9.06 15.43
CA LEU A 226 -22.82 -10.08 14.64
C LEU A 226 -22.44 -11.51 15.08
N PHE A 227 -21.16 -11.72 15.38
CA PHE A 227 -20.63 -13.04 15.74
C PHE A 227 -20.49 -13.24 17.26
N GLY A 228 -20.84 -12.23 18.06
CA GLY A 228 -20.83 -12.33 19.52
C GLY A 228 -19.41 -12.40 20.10
N LEU A 229 -18.46 -11.67 19.53
CA LEU A 229 -17.07 -11.65 19.99
C LEU A 229 -16.90 -10.67 21.16
N SER A 230 -16.34 -11.18 22.26
CA SER A 230 -15.91 -10.40 23.43
C SER A 230 -14.39 -10.44 23.57
N HIS A 231 -13.80 -9.48 24.28
CA HIS A 231 -12.36 -9.41 24.59
C HIS A 231 -11.46 -9.76 23.40
N VAL A 232 -11.75 -9.17 22.23
CA VAL A 232 -10.93 -9.37 21.05
C VAL A 232 -9.53 -8.82 21.34
N GLU A 233 -8.52 -9.67 21.15
CA GLU A 233 -7.12 -9.36 21.47
C GLU A 233 -6.35 -8.96 20.22
N GLN A 234 -6.63 -9.60 19.10
CA GLN A 234 -5.93 -9.39 17.84
C GLN A 234 -6.88 -9.56 16.64
N ILE A 235 -6.66 -8.76 15.60
CA ILE A 235 -7.31 -8.88 14.30
C ILE A 235 -6.29 -9.12 13.17
N SER A 236 -6.73 -9.80 12.12
CA SER A 236 -5.96 -10.03 10.89
C SER A 236 -6.87 -9.91 9.67
N VAL A 237 -6.52 -9.03 8.74
CA VAL A 237 -7.27 -8.77 7.51
C VAL A 237 -6.45 -9.10 6.27
N ARG A 238 -7.08 -9.73 5.27
CA ARG A 238 -6.48 -10.02 3.96
C ARG A 238 -7.46 -9.78 2.79
N ILE A 239 -7.00 -10.04 1.57
CA ILE A 239 -7.76 -9.76 0.35
C ILE A 239 -9.10 -10.52 0.32
N GLY A 240 -10.09 -9.92 -0.35
CA GLY A 240 -11.39 -10.56 -0.57
C GLY A 240 -12.38 -10.39 0.58
N TYR A 241 -12.26 -9.30 1.34
CA TYR A 241 -13.10 -8.97 2.50
C TYR A 241 -13.04 -10.03 3.59
N TYR A 242 -11.85 -10.59 3.82
CA TYR A 242 -11.59 -11.64 4.78
C TYR A 242 -10.95 -11.05 6.04
N GLY A 243 -11.53 -11.32 7.20
CA GLY A 243 -11.02 -10.91 8.49
C GLY A 243 -11.10 -12.06 9.49
N CYS A 244 -10.18 -12.08 10.44
CA CYS A 244 -10.24 -12.95 11.62
C CYS A 244 -9.98 -12.14 12.87
N ALA A 245 -10.56 -12.58 13.97
CA ALA A 245 -10.32 -12.08 15.31
C ALA A 245 -9.92 -13.25 16.22
N LEU A 246 -8.87 -13.04 17.02
CA LEU A 246 -8.52 -13.86 18.16
C LEU A 246 -9.18 -13.25 19.40
N ALA A 247 -10.00 -14.02 20.09
CA ALA A 247 -10.83 -13.56 21.19
C ALA A 247 -11.06 -14.71 22.18
N ASP A 248 -10.82 -14.45 23.47
CA ASP A 248 -11.07 -15.42 24.55
C ASP A 248 -10.44 -16.82 24.30
N GLY A 249 -9.29 -16.88 23.60
CA GLY A 249 -8.59 -18.13 23.26
C GLY A 249 -9.12 -18.86 22.02
N ASP A 250 -10.04 -18.27 21.25
CA ASP A 250 -10.58 -18.82 20.02
C ASP A 250 -10.38 -17.87 18.83
N VAL A 251 -10.28 -18.42 17.62
CA VAL A 251 -10.23 -17.63 16.37
C VAL A 251 -11.56 -17.72 15.65
N THR A 252 -12.18 -16.58 15.40
CA THR A 252 -13.36 -16.47 14.53
C THR A 252 -13.02 -15.70 13.28
N CYS A 253 -13.24 -16.31 12.11
CA CYS A 253 -13.05 -15.68 10.82
C CYS A 253 -14.37 -15.42 10.09
N TRP A 254 -14.37 -14.36 9.29
CA TRP A 254 -15.47 -13.98 8.44
C TRP A 254 -14.98 -13.60 7.05
N GLN A 255 -15.89 -13.76 6.09
CA GLN A 255 -15.70 -13.26 4.75
C GLN A 255 -16.97 -12.57 4.29
N ARG A 256 -16.85 -11.29 3.90
CA ARG A 256 -17.99 -10.43 3.54
C ARG A 256 -19.02 -10.35 4.66
N LYS A 257 -20.10 -11.14 4.54
CA LYS A 257 -21.27 -11.14 5.42
C LYS A 257 -21.53 -12.48 6.12
N ALA A 258 -20.59 -13.42 6.04
CA ALA A 258 -20.75 -14.76 6.59
C ALA A 258 -19.51 -15.20 7.36
N LEU A 259 -19.68 -16.17 8.26
CA LEU A 259 -18.57 -16.90 8.85
C LEU A 259 -17.74 -17.58 7.76
N ALA A 260 -16.43 -17.52 7.92
CA ALA A 260 -15.50 -18.21 7.06
C ALA A 260 -15.00 -19.50 7.71
N VAL A 261 -14.51 -20.42 6.87
CA VAL A 261 -13.84 -21.64 7.35
C VAL A 261 -12.60 -21.23 8.14
N THR A 262 -12.51 -21.78 9.35
CA THR A 262 -11.37 -21.64 10.25
C THR A 262 -10.85 -23.05 10.52
N PRO A 263 -9.52 -23.29 10.49
CA PRO A 263 -8.95 -24.58 10.84
C PRO A 263 -9.30 -24.98 12.28
N SER A 264 -9.17 -26.27 12.60
CA SER A 264 -9.24 -26.72 13.99
C SER A 264 -8.01 -26.21 14.74
N LEU A 265 -8.23 -25.47 15.82
CA LEU A 265 -7.20 -24.89 16.68
C LEU A 265 -7.44 -25.36 18.12
N ASN A 266 -6.38 -25.45 18.92
CA ASN A 266 -6.46 -25.94 20.30
C ASN A 266 -6.03 -24.88 21.32
N ASP A 267 -4.99 -24.10 21.00
CA ASP A 267 -4.40 -23.06 21.84
C ASP A 267 -3.84 -21.93 20.96
N PRO A 268 -4.71 -21.21 20.23
CA PRO A 268 -4.30 -20.20 19.27
C PRO A 268 -3.84 -18.91 19.96
N THR A 269 -2.69 -18.42 19.54
CA THR A 269 -2.06 -17.17 19.96
C THR A 269 -1.42 -16.47 18.75
N ASN A 270 -1.13 -15.17 18.86
CA ASN A 270 -0.36 -14.45 17.84
C ASN A 270 -0.97 -14.51 16.41
N LEU A 271 -2.25 -14.15 16.30
CA LEU A 271 -2.96 -14.05 15.02
C LEU A 271 -2.42 -12.90 14.18
N ARG A 272 -2.03 -13.17 12.94
CA ARG A 272 -1.42 -12.18 12.03
C ARG A 272 -1.65 -12.50 10.56
N ARG A 273 -1.36 -11.54 9.68
CA ARG A 273 -1.29 -11.79 8.22
C ARG A 273 0.16 -12.08 7.83
N GLU A 274 0.34 -13.08 6.98
CA GLU A 274 1.62 -13.33 6.29
C GLU A 274 1.38 -13.51 4.79
N GLY A 275 1.82 -12.52 4.00
CA GLY A 275 1.50 -12.47 2.58
C GLY A 275 -0.02 -12.40 2.37
N ASN A 276 -0.58 -13.40 1.68
CA ASN A 276 -2.03 -13.53 1.47
C ASN A 276 -2.70 -14.58 2.37
N SER A 277 -1.98 -15.07 3.39
CA SER A 277 -2.46 -16.04 4.37
C SER A 277 -2.73 -15.35 5.71
N THR A 278 -3.71 -15.88 6.43
CA THR A 278 -3.84 -15.61 7.87
C THR A 278 -3.12 -16.74 8.60
N CYS A 279 -2.29 -16.38 9.57
CA CYS A 279 -1.52 -17.33 10.36
C CYS A 279 -1.77 -17.11 11.85
N VAL A 280 -1.70 -18.20 12.62
CA VAL A 280 -1.79 -18.20 14.08
C VAL A 280 -0.79 -19.21 14.63
N ASP A 281 -0.26 -18.94 15.81
CA ASP A 281 0.58 -19.87 16.56
C ASP A 281 -0.35 -20.71 17.45
N ASP A 282 -0.53 -21.99 17.12
CA ASP A 282 -1.39 -22.95 17.82
C ASP A 282 -0.53 -23.91 18.65
N GLY A 283 -0.34 -23.59 19.94
CA GLY A 283 0.58 -24.29 20.83
C GLY A 283 2.04 -24.26 20.32
N THR A 284 2.50 -25.35 19.72
CA THR A 284 3.88 -25.47 19.16
C THR A 284 3.93 -25.39 17.63
N GLU A 285 2.79 -25.24 16.98
CA GLU A 285 2.68 -25.19 15.52
C GLU A 285 2.30 -23.79 15.06
N LYS A 286 2.81 -23.39 13.90
CA LYS A 286 2.27 -22.30 13.12
C LYS A 286 1.27 -22.88 12.13
N VAL A 287 0.03 -22.40 12.20
CA VAL A 287 -1.06 -22.79 11.31
C VAL A 287 -1.40 -21.60 10.42
N CYS A 288 -1.26 -21.76 9.12
CA CYS A 288 -1.61 -20.72 8.14
C CYS A 288 -2.69 -21.23 7.18
N TRP A 289 -3.65 -20.38 6.85
CA TRP A 289 -4.68 -20.73 5.88
C TRP A 289 -5.01 -19.58 4.93
N SER A 290 -5.38 -19.95 3.71
CA SER A 290 -5.75 -19.01 2.65
C SER A 290 -6.71 -19.63 1.63
N PHE A 291 -7.14 -18.82 0.67
CA PHE A 291 -7.84 -19.29 -0.53
C PHE A 291 -6.98 -18.92 -1.74
N THR A 292 -6.50 -19.93 -2.47
CA THR A 292 -5.70 -19.75 -3.67
C THR A 292 -6.43 -20.40 -4.85
N ALA A 293 -6.71 -19.63 -5.90
CA ALA A 293 -7.45 -20.10 -7.08
C ALA A 293 -8.83 -20.74 -6.77
N GLY A 294 -9.48 -20.31 -5.67
CA GLY A 294 -10.77 -20.84 -5.23
C GLY A 294 -10.68 -22.08 -4.33
N GLU A 295 -9.48 -22.60 -4.08
CA GLU A 295 -9.26 -23.73 -3.18
C GLU A 295 -8.78 -23.25 -1.81
N TYR A 296 -9.31 -23.88 -0.75
CA TYR A 296 -8.82 -23.69 0.61
C TYR A 296 -7.47 -24.38 0.76
N VAL A 297 -6.47 -23.63 1.23
CA VAL A 297 -5.12 -24.14 1.48
C VAL A 297 -4.79 -23.89 2.93
N GLU A 298 -4.44 -24.96 3.64
CA GLU A 298 -3.96 -24.93 5.02
C GLU A 298 -2.56 -25.54 5.09
N SER A 299 -1.69 -24.92 5.87
CA SER A 299 -0.37 -25.44 6.19
C SER A 299 -0.11 -25.40 7.69
N ARG A 300 0.58 -26.43 8.17
CA ARG A 300 1.03 -26.55 9.56
C ARG A 300 2.52 -26.81 9.58
N GLN A 301 3.24 -26.04 10.37
CA GLN A 301 4.68 -26.12 10.49
C GLN A 301 5.09 -25.96 11.96
N PRO A 302 6.16 -26.61 12.44
CA PRO A 302 6.67 -26.34 13.78
C PRO A 302 7.03 -24.85 13.94
N LEU A 303 6.72 -24.25 15.07
CA LEU A 303 7.22 -22.92 15.42
C LEU A 303 8.74 -23.00 15.54
N ILE A 304 9.44 -22.19 14.75
CA ILE A 304 10.89 -22.03 14.90
C ILE A 304 11.10 -21.06 16.07
N PRO A 305 11.75 -21.48 17.17
CA PRO A 305 12.05 -20.57 18.27
C PRO A 305 12.92 -19.43 17.74
N THR A 306 12.51 -18.18 17.97
CA THR A 306 13.38 -17.03 17.77
C THR A 306 14.48 -17.10 18.82
N THR A 307 15.71 -17.41 18.39
CA THR A 307 16.93 -17.34 19.22
C THR A 307 17.36 -15.91 19.47
#